data_AF-A0A969NSX5-F1
#
_entry.id   AF-A0A969NSX5-F1
#
_cell.length_a   1.000
_cell.length_b   1.000
_cell.length_c   1.000
_cell.angle_alpha   90.00
_cell.angle_beta   90.00
_cell.angle_gamma   90.00
#
_symmetry.space_group_name_H-M   'P 1'
#
loop_
_entity.id
_entity.type
_entity.pdbx_description
1 polymer ?
#
loop_
_entity_poly.entity_id
_entity_poly.type
_entity_poly.pdbx_seq_one_letter_code
_entity_poly.pdbx_strand_id
1 'polypeptide(L)'
;MARKLFLGLLWLALTIYVIASSFTKTQQGDFELILKLSTGELAGINPIIIAIFYIMGIFPVIYAAFILFDSNQKISPYPFSAVSFGLGAFALLPYLALRQTDITGNKSKNWLLKILDSPLTAIAASVAFITLMIWGLTQGDWSDYVAQWQTSQFIHVMSIDFCLLSLLFPAILGDDMQRRGVKGWLKAIAFIPLFGALIYWCLRPQLW
;
A
#
# COMPACT_ATOMS: atom_id res chain seq x y z
N MET A 1 -15.68 -0.27 17.53
CA MET A 1 -15.36 1.16 17.75
C MET A 1 -13.86 1.42 17.77
N ALA A 2 -13.07 0.73 18.60
CA ALA A 2 -11.63 0.98 18.77
C ALA A 2 -10.82 1.05 17.46
N ARG A 3 -11.02 0.09 16.53
CA ARG A 3 -10.33 0.09 15.22
C ARG A 3 -10.58 1.38 14.41
N LYS A 4 -11.84 1.83 14.35
CA LYS A 4 -12.22 3.02 13.58
C LYS A 4 -11.56 4.28 14.16
N LEU A 5 -11.56 4.38 15.49
CA LEU A 5 -10.92 5.47 16.21
C LEU A 5 -9.40 5.46 15.98
N PHE A 6 -8.76 4.28 16.11
CA PHE A 6 -7.33 4.13 15.88
C PHE A 6 -6.92 4.54 14.45
N LEU A 7 -7.60 4.02 13.42
CA LEU A 7 -7.31 4.35 12.03
C LEU A 7 -7.61 5.82 11.70
N GLY A 8 -8.66 6.39 12.28
CA GLY A 8 -9.00 7.80 12.12
C GLY A 8 -7.97 8.73 12.78
N LEU A 9 -7.54 8.42 14.01
CA LEU A 9 -6.48 9.16 14.70
C LEU A 9 -5.14 9.03 13.97
N LEU A 10 -4.83 7.84 13.47
CA LEU A 10 -3.63 7.59 12.66
C LEU A 10 -3.65 8.46 11.39
N TRP A 11 -4.79 8.53 10.70
CA TRP A 11 -4.95 9.41 9.53
C TRP A 11 -4.80 10.89 9.87
N LEU A 12 -5.42 11.36 10.97
CA LEU A 12 -5.28 12.73 11.42
C LEU A 12 -3.84 13.06 11.80
N ALA A 13 -3.18 12.18 12.56
CA ALA A 13 -1.78 12.35 12.94
C ALA A 13 -0.87 12.43 11.71
N LEU A 14 -1.06 11.55 10.73
CA LEU A 14 -0.33 11.55 9.47
C LEU A 14 -0.54 12.86 8.69
N THR A 15 -1.80 13.30 8.58
CA THR A 15 -2.16 14.54 7.86
C THR A 15 -1.55 15.77 8.52
N ILE A 16 -1.69 15.88 9.84
CA ILE A 16 -1.07 16.96 10.63
C ILE A 16 0.46 16.91 10.49
N TYR A 17 1.04 15.72 10.52
CA TYR A 17 2.48 15.54 10.40
C TYR A 17 3.02 16.02 9.05
N VAL A 18 2.36 15.69 7.94
CA VAL A 18 2.77 16.15 6.61
C VAL A 18 2.61 17.66 6.47
N ILE A 19 1.50 18.21 6.95
CA ILE A 19 1.27 19.65 6.95
C ILE A 19 2.36 20.35 7.76
N ALA A 20 2.65 19.89 8.98
CA ALA A 20 3.73 20.43 9.82
C ALA A 20 5.11 20.32 9.15
N SER A 21 5.40 19.17 8.54
CA SER A 21 6.67 18.92 7.84
C SER A 21 6.85 19.82 6.63
N SER A 22 5.75 20.19 5.94
CA SER A 22 5.79 21.06 4.77
C SER A 22 6.27 22.49 5.08
N PHE A 23 6.08 22.95 6.31
CA PHE A 23 6.60 24.24 6.75
C PHE A 23 8.10 24.22 7.06
N THR A 24 8.70 23.04 7.24
CA THR A 24 10.11 22.90 7.67
C THR A 24 11.00 22.40 6.55
N LYS A 25 10.47 21.53 5.67
CA LYS A 25 11.20 20.89 4.58
C LYS A 25 10.73 21.46 3.25
N THR A 26 11.32 22.56 2.82
CA THR A 26 11.01 23.17 1.53
C THR A 26 12.27 23.12 0.66
N GLN A 27 12.53 21.97 0.05
CA GLN A 27 13.62 21.85 -0.93
C GLN A 27 13.07 22.03 -2.35
N GLN A 28 13.71 22.92 -3.13
CA GLN A 28 13.51 23.05 -4.57
C GLN A 28 13.95 21.74 -5.25
N GLY A 29 13.05 21.08 -5.97
CA GLY A 29 13.36 19.88 -6.76
C GLY A 29 12.45 18.66 -6.52
N ASP A 30 11.61 18.64 -5.47
CA ASP A 30 10.71 17.50 -5.22
C ASP A 30 9.75 17.23 -6.39
N PHE A 31 9.20 18.29 -6.99
CA PHE A 31 8.36 18.15 -8.18
C PHE A 31 9.12 17.64 -9.39
N GLU A 32 10.36 18.07 -9.58
CA GLU A 32 11.23 17.59 -10.66
C GLU A 32 11.58 16.11 -10.47
N LEU A 33 11.87 15.70 -9.23
CA LEU A 33 12.11 14.30 -8.89
C LEU A 33 10.88 13.42 -9.18
N ILE A 34 9.69 13.87 -8.79
CA ILE A 34 8.42 13.18 -9.10
C ILE A 34 8.25 13.05 -10.62
N LEU A 35 8.51 14.13 -11.36
CA LEU A 35 8.37 14.14 -12.81
C LEU A 35 9.34 13.15 -13.45
N LYS A 36 10.63 13.19 -13.09
CA LYS A 36 11.64 12.25 -13.59
C LYS A 36 11.30 10.79 -13.31
N LEU A 37 10.87 10.48 -12.09
CA LEU A 37 10.44 9.14 -11.71
C LEU A 37 9.19 8.68 -12.49
N SER A 38 8.28 9.61 -12.79
CA SER A 38 7.05 9.36 -13.56
C SER A 38 7.31 9.21 -15.06
N THR A 39 8.31 9.92 -15.62
CA THR A 39 8.71 9.83 -17.03
C THR A 39 9.71 8.71 -17.31
N GLY A 40 10.27 8.08 -16.27
CA GLY A 40 11.28 7.02 -16.40
C GLY A 40 12.70 7.54 -16.61
N GLU A 41 12.95 8.82 -16.30
CA GLU A 41 14.29 9.43 -16.30
C GLU A 41 15.02 9.05 -15.02
N LEU A 42 15.53 7.81 -14.99
CA LEU A 42 16.14 7.21 -13.79
C LEU A 42 17.63 7.54 -13.62
N ALA A 43 18.25 8.16 -14.62
CA ALA A 43 19.67 8.45 -14.60
C ALA A 43 20.03 9.44 -13.47
N GLY A 44 21.01 9.06 -12.64
CA GLY A 44 21.48 9.89 -11.53
C GLY A 44 20.57 9.94 -10.31
N ILE A 45 19.46 9.19 -10.30
CA ILE A 45 18.62 9.02 -9.10
C ILE A 45 19.09 7.78 -8.36
N ASN A 46 19.16 7.87 -7.03
CA ASN A 46 19.54 6.75 -6.18
C ASN A 46 18.58 5.56 -6.37
N PRO A 47 19.09 4.34 -6.66
CA PRO A 47 18.27 3.15 -6.89
C PRO A 47 17.24 2.83 -5.80
N ILE A 48 17.55 3.11 -4.53
CA ILE A 48 16.59 2.85 -3.45
C ILE A 48 15.36 3.76 -3.52
N ILE A 49 15.54 5.03 -3.94
CA ILE A 49 14.44 5.98 -4.11
C ILE A 49 13.54 5.52 -5.26
N ILE A 50 14.16 5.10 -6.37
CA ILE A 50 13.46 4.55 -7.53
C ILE A 50 12.64 3.31 -7.12
N ALA A 51 13.27 2.40 -6.37
CA ALA A 51 12.63 1.19 -5.91
C ALA A 51 11.41 1.48 -5.02
N ILE A 52 11.56 2.36 -4.02
CA ILE A 52 10.45 2.75 -3.13
C ILE A 52 9.33 3.38 -3.95
N PHE A 53 9.64 4.29 -4.87
CA PHE A 53 8.64 4.95 -5.71
C PHE A 53 7.83 3.97 -6.55
N TYR A 54 8.47 3.04 -7.26
CA TYR A 54 7.74 2.06 -8.06
C TYR A 54 6.99 1.04 -7.21
N ILE A 55 7.53 0.67 -6.05
CA ILE A 55 6.80 -0.15 -5.08
C ILE A 55 5.54 0.56 -4.57
N MET A 56 5.57 1.89 -4.40
CA MET A 56 4.38 2.68 -4.05
C MET A 56 3.26 2.57 -5.11
N GLY A 57 3.59 2.28 -6.38
CA GLY A 57 2.60 1.94 -7.40
C GLY A 57 2.04 0.50 -7.28
N ILE A 58 2.81 -0.43 -6.70
CA ILE A 58 2.39 -1.82 -6.49
C ILE A 58 1.45 -1.93 -5.28
N PHE A 59 1.70 -1.17 -4.21
CA PHE A 59 0.87 -1.20 -2.99
C PHE A 59 -0.64 -1.03 -3.28
N PRO A 60 -1.11 0.00 -4.01
CA PRO A 60 -2.50 0.16 -4.39
C PRO A 60 -3.11 -1.07 -5.06
N VAL A 61 -2.35 -1.77 -5.90
CA VAL A 61 -2.81 -3.02 -6.54
C VAL A 61 -3.01 -4.12 -5.51
N ILE A 62 -2.05 -4.27 -4.58
CA ILE A 62 -2.17 -5.23 -3.48
C ILE A 62 -3.39 -4.87 -2.61
N TYR A 63 -3.54 -3.62 -2.20
CA TYR A 63 -4.68 -3.16 -1.41
C TYR A 63 -6.01 -3.36 -2.14
N ALA A 64 -6.08 -3.03 -3.42
CA ALA A 64 -7.25 -3.25 -4.27
C ALA A 64 -7.70 -4.71 -4.24
N ALA A 65 -6.73 -5.64 -4.26
CA ALA A 65 -7.00 -7.07 -4.22
C ALA A 65 -7.65 -7.56 -2.92
N PHE A 66 -7.71 -6.73 -1.87
CA PHE A 66 -8.42 -7.02 -0.63
C PHE A 66 -9.68 -6.15 -0.48
N ILE A 67 -9.55 -4.83 -0.65
CA ILE A 67 -10.64 -3.90 -0.31
C ILE A 67 -11.74 -3.85 -1.37
N LEU A 68 -11.44 -4.12 -2.66
CA LEU A 68 -12.47 -4.04 -3.70
C LEU A 68 -13.49 -5.19 -3.62
N PHE A 69 -13.16 -6.26 -2.91
CA PHE A 69 -14.07 -7.37 -2.62
C PHE A 69 -15.04 -7.06 -1.48
N ASP A 70 -14.90 -5.91 -0.79
CA ASP A 70 -15.84 -5.49 0.24
C ASP A 70 -17.25 -5.30 -0.36
N SER A 71 -18.19 -6.08 0.18
CA SER A 71 -19.61 -6.09 -0.14
C SER A 71 -20.40 -5.27 0.88
N ASN A 72 -21.61 -4.80 0.51
CA ASN A 72 -22.54 -4.12 1.41
C ASN A 72 -21.96 -2.87 2.11
N GLN A 73 -20.96 -2.23 1.51
CA GLN A 73 -20.36 -1.01 2.04
C GLN A 73 -21.20 0.21 1.68
N LYS A 74 -21.44 1.09 2.64
CA LYS A 74 -22.06 2.40 2.40
C LYS A 74 -21.20 3.30 1.51
N ILE A 75 -19.88 3.10 1.55
CA ILE A 75 -18.89 3.89 0.83
C ILE A 75 -18.16 2.97 -0.15
N SER A 76 -18.08 3.40 -1.42
CA SER A 76 -17.40 2.63 -2.46
C SER A 76 -15.87 2.63 -2.24
N PRO A 77 -15.18 1.47 -2.30
CA PRO A 77 -13.71 1.40 -2.17
C PRO A 77 -12.96 1.87 -3.43
N TYR A 78 -13.60 1.88 -4.59
CA TYR A 78 -12.98 2.20 -5.88
C TYR A 78 -12.29 3.56 -5.93
N PRO A 79 -12.91 4.69 -5.54
CA PRO A 79 -12.23 5.98 -5.57
C PRO A 79 -11.01 6.03 -4.64
N PHE A 80 -11.10 5.45 -3.45
CA PHE A 80 -9.98 5.42 -2.50
C PHE A 80 -8.82 4.55 -3.02
N SER A 81 -9.13 3.43 -3.67
CA SER A 81 -8.15 2.57 -4.32
C SER A 81 -7.49 3.22 -5.54
N ALA A 82 -8.21 4.07 -6.28
CA ALA A 82 -7.66 4.75 -7.45
C ALA A 82 -6.76 5.93 -7.03
N VAL A 83 -7.22 6.73 -6.06
CA VAL A 83 -6.46 7.88 -5.56
C VAL A 83 -5.22 7.44 -4.77
N SER A 84 -5.19 6.22 -4.21
CA SER A 84 -4.02 5.71 -3.48
C SER A 84 -2.78 5.49 -4.36
N PHE A 85 -2.91 5.48 -5.69
CA PHE A 85 -1.73 5.49 -6.58
C PHE A 85 -0.91 6.77 -6.48
N GLY A 86 -1.53 7.90 -6.16
CA GLY A 86 -0.82 9.16 -5.93
C GLY A 86 -0.60 9.48 -4.45
N LEU A 87 -1.63 9.24 -3.63
CA LEU A 87 -1.64 9.65 -2.22
C LEU A 87 -1.39 8.52 -1.22
N GLY A 88 -1.11 7.29 -1.67
CA GLY A 88 -0.74 6.19 -0.79
C GLY A 88 -1.71 5.98 0.39
N ALA A 89 -1.15 6.00 1.61
CA ALA A 89 -1.90 5.73 2.84
C ALA A 89 -2.94 6.82 3.15
N PHE A 90 -2.70 8.07 2.73
CA PHE A 90 -3.63 9.18 2.95
C PHE A 90 -5.01 8.92 2.31
N ALA A 91 -5.03 8.24 1.16
CA ALA A 91 -6.27 7.87 0.49
C ALA A 91 -6.91 6.61 1.10
N LEU A 92 -6.12 5.61 1.51
CA LEU A 92 -6.66 4.34 1.99
C LEU A 92 -7.19 4.40 3.42
N LEU A 93 -6.52 5.13 4.31
CA LEU A 93 -6.86 5.17 5.73
C LEU A 93 -8.30 5.65 6.03
N PRO A 94 -8.84 6.73 5.41
CA PRO A 94 -10.23 7.13 5.62
C PRO A 94 -11.22 6.02 5.26
N TYR A 95 -10.96 5.32 4.16
CA TYR A 95 -11.77 4.18 3.77
C TYR A 95 -11.70 3.05 4.80
N LEU A 96 -10.48 2.67 5.23
CA LEU A 96 -10.29 1.61 6.23
C LEU A 96 -10.92 1.95 7.59
N ALA A 97 -10.94 3.22 7.97
CA ALA A 97 -11.58 3.70 9.19
C ALA A 97 -13.12 3.63 9.10
N LEU A 98 -13.70 4.01 7.97
CA LEU A 98 -15.15 4.13 7.81
C LEU A 98 -15.82 2.81 7.42
N ARG A 99 -15.13 1.94 6.67
CA ARG A 99 -15.68 0.68 6.16
C ARG A 99 -16.24 -0.22 7.26
N GLN A 100 -17.29 -0.94 6.91
CA GLN A 100 -17.86 -2.01 7.71
C GLN A 100 -17.07 -3.30 7.49
N THR A 101 -17.02 -4.18 8.50
CA THR A 101 -16.41 -5.50 8.38
C THR A 101 -17.40 -6.58 7.99
N ASP A 102 -18.62 -6.21 7.59
CA ASP A 102 -19.70 -7.18 7.41
C ASP A 102 -19.34 -8.18 6.30
N ILE A 103 -19.35 -9.45 6.70
CA ILE A 103 -18.83 -10.62 5.97
C ILE A 103 -19.91 -11.19 5.04
N THR A 104 -21.13 -10.69 5.11
CA THR A 104 -22.35 -11.40 4.67
C THR A 104 -22.75 -11.18 3.21
N GLY A 105 -21.93 -10.51 2.40
CA GLY A 105 -22.25 -10.26 0.99
C GLY A 105 -21.35 -11.03 0.04
N ASN A 106 -21.93 -11.83 -0.84
CA ASN A 106 -21.24 -12.29 -2.03
C ASN A 106 -21.31 -11.17 -3.08
N LYS A 107 -20.16 -10.61 -3.47
CA LYS A 107 -20.08 -9.54 -4.48
C LYS A 107 -19.86 -10.18 -5.84
N SER A 108 -20.72 -9.88 -6.82
CA SER A 108 -20.52 -10.35 -8.18
C SER A 108 -19.17 -9.88 -8.72
N LYS A 109 -18.43 -10.81 -9.31
CA LYS A 109 -17.09 -10.53 -9.82
C LYS A 109 -17.16 -9.83 -11.18
N ASN A 110 -16.90 -8.54 -11.17
CA ASN A 110 -16.56 -7.79 -12.38
C ASN A 110 -15.19 -8.23 -12.92
N TRP A 111 -14.89 -7.89 -14.17
CA TRP A 111 -13.63 -8.25 -14.83
C TRP A 111 -12.39 -7.87 -14.00
N LEU A 112 -12.39 -6.67 -13.38
CA LEU A 112 -11.31 -6.21 -12.50
C LEU A 112 -11.13 -7.12 -11.27
N LEU A 113 -12.23 -7.53 -10.62
CA LEU A 113 -12.18 -8.44 -9.48
C LEU A 113 -11.68 -9.83 -9.90
N LYS A 114 -11.97 -10.28 -11.12
CA LYS A 114 -11.41 -11.54 -11.63
C LYS A 114 -9.89 -11.45 -11.82
N ILE A 115 -9.38 -10.33 -12.32
CA ILE A 115 -7.94 -10.08 -12.45
C ILE A 115 -7.30 -10.07 -11.06
N LEU A 116 -7.84 -9.29 -10.11
CA LEU A 116 -7.28 -9.19 -8.77
C LEU A 116 -7.40 -10.49 -7.93
N ASP A 117 -8.34 -11.36 -8.27
CA ASP A 117 -8.44 -12.70 -7.68
C ASP A 117 -7.52 -13.73 -8.32
N SER A 118 -6.90 -13.41 -9.46
CA SER A 118 -6.05 -14.32 -10.18
C SER A 118 -4.71 -14.54 -9.45
N PRO A 119 -4.25 -15.80 -9.31
CA PRO A 119 -2.96 -16.11 -8.71
C PRO A 119 -1.82 -15.55 -9.55
N LEU A 120 -2.01 -15.43 -10.87
CA LEU A 120 -1.01 -14.83 -11.74
C LEU A 120 -0.77 -13.36 -11.40
N THR A 121 -1.82 -12.60 -11.09
CA THR A 121 -1.70 -11.20 -10.68
C THR A 121 -1.00 -11.10 -9.33
N ALA A 122 -1.33 -11.97 -8.38
CA ALA A 122 -0.65 -12.04 -7.09
C ALA A 122 0.85 -12.36 -7.24
N ILE A 123 1.19 -13.35 -8.06
CA ILE A 123 2.58 -13.77 -8.32
C ILE A 123 3.33 -12.65 -9.04
N ALA A 124 2.76 -12.07 -10.10
CA ALA A 124 3.40 -10.99 -10.86
C ALA A 124 3.69 -9.77 -9.97
N ALA A 125 2.71 -9.34 -9.16
CA ALA A 125 2.90 -8.24 -8.22
C ALA A 125 3.94 -8.56 -7.14
N SER A 126 3.95 -9.80 -6.62
CA SER A 126 4.93 -10.25 -5.63
C SER A 126 6.35 -10.29 -6.21
N VAL A 127 6.51 -10.81 -7.42
CA VAL A 127 7.82 -10.86 -8.11
C VAL A 127 8.32 -9.45 -8.42
N ALA A 128 7.46 -8.56 -8.92
CA ALA A 128 7.82 -7.17 -9.17
C ALA A 128 8.25 -6.47 -7.88
N PHE A 129 7.49 -6.63 -6.80
CA PHE A 129 7.80 -6.09 -5.48
C PHE A 129 9.16 -6.58 -4.97
N ILE A 130 9.37 -7.91 -4.96
CA ILE A 130 10.60 -8.52 -4.43
C ILE A 130 11.81 -8.10 -5.26
N THR A 131 11.67 -8.04 -6.60
CA THR A 131 12.74 -7.64 -7.50
C THR A 131 13.17 -6.21 -7.25
N LEU A 132 12.22 -5.27 -7.21
CA LEU A 132 12.49 -3.86 -6.91
C LEU A 132 13.10 -3.69 -5.53
N MET A 133 12.59 -4.42 -4.54
CA MET A 133 13.10 -4.35 -3.17
C MET A 133 14.55 -4.85 -3.11
N ILE A 134 14.85 -6.04 -3.64
CA ILE A 134 16.23 -6.57 -3.65
C ILE A 134 17.17 -5.62 -4.41
N TRP A 135 16.74 -5.13 -5.57
CA TRP A 135 17.54 -4.21 -6.38
C TRP A 135 17.81 -2.89 -5.66
N GLY A 136 16.79 -2.25 -5.09
CA GLY A 136 16.93 -1.00 -4.34
C GLY A 136 17.81 -1.14 -3.09
N LEU A 137 17.69 -2.26 -2.36
CA LEU A 137 18.50 -2.51 -1.17
C LEU A 137 19.98 -2.79 -1.50
N THR A 138 20.26 -3.43 -2.64
CA THR A 138 21.62 -3.84 -3.03
C THR A 138 22.38 -2.80 -3.85
N GLN A 139 21.68 -2.03 -4.69
CA GLN A 139 22.28 -1.04 -5.56
C GLN A 139 22.12 0.40 -5.03
N GLY A 140 21.30 0.60 -4.00
CA GLY A 140 21.06 1.91 -3.42
C GLY A 140 22.21 2.42 -2.56
N ASP A 141 22.47 3.72 -2.62
CA ASP A 141 23.36 4.41 -1.69
C ASP A 141 22.57 4.81 -0.44
N TRP A 142 22.79 4.09 0.66
CA TRP A 142 22.07 4.33 1.91
C TRP A 142 22.44 5.65 2.58
N SER A 143 23.67 6.13 2.40
CA SER A 143 24.11 7.39 2.98
C SER A 143 23.41 8.57 2.29
N ASP A 144 23.40 8.56 0.97
CA ASP A 144 22.68 9.54 0.16
C ASP A 144 21.17 9.48 0.43
N TYR A 145 20.59 8.29 0.53
CA TYR A 145 19.17 8.14 0.86
C TYR A 145 18.80 8.74 2.22
N VAL A 146 19.60 8.51 3.27
CA VAL A 146 19.34 9.10 4.59
C VAL A 146 19.43 10.62 4.54
N ALA A 147 20.40 11.18 3.82
CA ALA A 147 20.52 12.62 3.63
C ALA A 147 19.27 13.18 2.93
N GLN A 148 18.86 12.57 1.81
CA GLN A 148 17.69 13.00 1.06
C GLN A 148 16.38 12.81 1.83
N TRP A 149 16.27 11.76 2.65
CA TRP A 149 15.11 11.54 3.53
C TRP A 149 14.96 12.64 4.61
N GLN A 150 16.06 13.28 5.01
CA GLN A 150 16.01 14.39 5.95
C GLN A 150 15.63 15.71 5.26
N THR A 151 16.07 15.92 4.03
CA THR A 151 15.94 17.20 3.32
C THR A 151 14.73 17.29 2.39
N SER A 152 14.43 16.23 1.62
CA SER A 152 13.30 16.17 0.68
C SER A 152 12.02 15.83 1.41
N GLN A 153 10.98 16.64 1.24
CA GLN A 153 9.66 16.34 1.80
C GLN A 153 9.05 15.13 1.09
N PHE A 154 9.19 15.05 -0.23
CA PHE A 154 8.66 13.95 -1.03
C PHE A 154 9.23 12.60 -0.58
N ILE A 155 10.55 12.45 -0.53
CA ILE A 155 11.20 11.19 -0.14
C ILE A 155 10.83 10.82 1.29
N HIS A 156 10.79 11.82 2.18
CA HIS A 156 10.42 11.62 3.55
C HIS A 156 9.00 11.06 3.72
N VAL A 157 8.01 11.70 3.10
CA VAL A 157 6.60 11.28 3.16
C VAL A 157 6.41 9.95 2.47
N MET A 158 7.00 9.74 1.29
CA MET A 158 6.93 8.47 0.55
C MET A 158 7.45 7.29 1.38
N SER A 159 8.56 7.49 2.11
CA SER A 159 9.16 6.45 2.95
C SER A 159 8.31 6.12 4.18
N ILE A 160 7.69 7.14 4.79
CA ILE A 160 6.72 6.94 5.88
C ILE A 160 5.51 6.18 5.37
N ASP A 161 4.99 6.56 4.20
CA ASP A 161 3.85 5.89 3.56
C ASP A 161 4.17 4.42 3.24
N PHE A 162 5.36 4.12 2.73
CA PHE A 162 5.83 2.75 2.52
C PHE A 162 5.75 1.92 3.82
N CYS A 163 6.30 2.44 4.92
CA CYS A 163 6.27 1.77 6.22
C CYS A 163 4.84 1.59 6.73
N LEU A 164 4.02 2.63 6.58
CA LEU A 164 2.63 2.62 7.05
C LEU A 164 1.77 1.62 6.27
N LEU A 165 1.84 1.65 4.95
CA LEU A 165 1.15 0.69 4.09
C LEU A 165 1.63 -0.74 4.32
N SER A 166 2.91 -0.94 4.68
CA SER A 166 3.40 -2.25 5.10
C SER A 166 2.70 -2.72 6.38
N LEU A 167 2.59 -1.86 7.39
CA LEU A 167 2.04 -2.18 8.71
C LEU A 167 0.50 -2.27 8.75
N LEU A 168 -0.20 -1.73 7.76
CA LEU A 168 -1.66 -1.72 7.70
C LEU A 168 -2.28 -3.04 7.19
N PHE A 169 -1.50 -3.93 6.58
CA PHE A 169 -1.98 -5.22 6.04
C PHE A 169 -2.73 -6.11 7.06
N PRO A 170 -2.24 -6.29 8.31
CA PRO A 170 -2.96 -7.08 9.30
C PRO A 170 -4.40 -6.59 9.55
N ALA A 171 -4.68 -5.29 9.37
CA ALA A 171 -6.01 -4.71 9.57
C ALA A 171 -7.00 -5.04 8.44
N ILE A 172 -6.51 -5.50 7.27
CA ILE A 172 -7.34 -5.87 6.11
C ILE A 172 -7.38 -7.37 5.86
N LEU A 173 -6.30 -8.10 6.18
CA LEU A 173 -6.17 -9.54 5.94
C LEU A 173 -7.22 -10.35 6.70
N GLY A 174 -7.54 -9.97 7.93
CA GLY A 174 -8.50 -10.70 8.76
C GLY A 174 -9.89 -10.80 8.12
N ASP A 175 -10.36 -9.71 7.51
CA ASP A 175 -11.67 -9.66 6.86
C ASP A 175 -11.70 -10.55 5.60
N ASP A 176 -10.64 -10.51 4.78
CA ASP A 176 -10.53 -11.34 3.57
C ASP A 176 -10.36 -12.84 3.89
N MET A 177 -9.58 -13.17 4.93
CA MET A 177 -9.43 -14.54 5.41
C MET A 177 -10.75 -15.14 5.88
N GLN A 178 -11.57 -14.35 6.58
CA GLN A 178 -12.90 -14.78 7.02
C GLN A 178 -13.83 -14.98 5.82
N ARG A 179 -13.83 -14.05 4.85
CA ARG A 179 -14.61 -14.15 3.61
C ARG A 179 -14.30 -15.42 2.81
N ARG A 180 -13.02 -15.82 2.77
CA ARG A 180 -12.54 -16.99 2.00
C ARG A 180 -12.51 -18.28 2.82
N GLY A 181 -13.01 -18.27 4.06
CA GLY A 181 -13.06 -19.45 4.92
C GLY A 181 -11.69 -20.01 5.29
N VAL A 182 -10.65 -19.17 5.32
CA VAL A 182 -9.25 -19.58 5.56
C VAL A 182 -9.10 -20.05 7.01
N LYS A 183 -8.51 -21.23 7.20
CA LYS A 183 -8.27 -21.86 8.50
C LYS A 183 -6.79 -22.26 8.65
N GLY A 184 -6.35 -22.46 9.89
CA GLY A 184 -5.02 -22.97 10.21
C GLY A 184 -3.88 -21.95 10.09
N TRP A 185 -2.69 -22.42 9.73
CA TRP A 185 -1.42 -21.68 9.74
C TRP A 185 -1.41 -20.42 8.84
N LEU A 186 -2.24 -20.39 7.79
CA LEU A 186 -2.40 -19.23 6.92
C LEU A 186 -2.84 -17.96 7.69
N LYS A 187 -3.52 -18.10 8.83
CA LYS A 187 -3.85 -16.96 9.69
C LYS A 187 -2.63 -16.37 10.40
N ALA A 188 -1.64 -17.19 10.71
CA ALA A 188 -0.41 -16.74 11.37
C ALA A 188 0.45 -15.87 10.44
N ILE A 189 0.29 -16.03 9.13
CA ILE A 189 0.96 -15.20 8.13
C ILE A 189 0.54 -13.73 8.24
N ALA A 190 -0.67 -13.43 8.75
CA ALA A 190 -1.12 -12.05 8.98
C ALA A 190 -0.27 -11.28 10.01
N PHE A 191 0.56 -11.95 10.81
CA PHE A 191 1.52 -11.28 11.72
C PHE A 191 2.76 -10.77 11.00
N ILE A 192 3.03 -11.24 9.78
CA ILE A 192 4.12 -10.76 8.93
C ILE A 192 3.50 -9.75 7.96
N PRO A 193 3.62 -8.43 8.16
CA PRO A 193 2.72 -7.46 7.54
C PRO A 193 2.69 -7.53 6.01
N LEU A 194 3.73 -7.01 5.36
CA LEU A 194 3.81 -6.93 3.89
C LEU A 194 4.05 -8.29 3.24
N PHE A 195 5.10 -9.00 3.66
CA PHE A 195 5.43 -10.30 3.07
C PHE A 195 4.35 -11.33 3.32
N GLY A 196 3.69 -11.29 4.48
CA GLY A 196 2.60 -12.19 4.76
C GLY A 196 1.37 -11.88 3.89
N ALA A 197 1.08 -10.61 3.63
CA ALA A 197 0.03 -10.26 2.66
C ALA A 197 0.32 -10.80 1.25
N LEU A 198 1.57 -10.72 0.79
CA LEU A 198 1.98 -11.26 -0.52
C LEU A 198 1.85 -12.78 -0.59
N ILE A 199 2.37 -13.50 0.42
CA ILE A 199 2.25 -14.96 0.51
C ILE A 199 0.78 -15.37 0.58
N TYR A 200 0.00 -14.70 1.42
CA TYR A 200 -1.42 -14.96 1.54
C TYR A 200 -2.16 -14.70 0.22
N TRP A 201 -1.88 -13.60 -0.49
CA TRP A 201 -2.51 -13.31 -1.77
C TRP A 201 -2.23 -14.40 -2.82
N CYS A 202 -1.01 -14.94 -2.84
CA CYS A 202 -0.65 -16.03 -3.74
C CYS A 202 -1.35 -17.37 -3.39
N LEU A 203 -1.62 -17.62 -2.10
CA LEU A 203 -2.14 -18.91 -1.62
C LEU A 203 -3.64 -18.91 -1.30
N ARG A 204 -4.31 -17.75 -1.29
CA ARG A 204 -5.70 -17.65 -0.84
C ARG A 204 -6.64 -18.43 -1.76
N PRO A 205 -7.69 -19.08 -1.21
CA PRO A 205 -8.74 -19.70 -2.01
C PRO A 205 -9.44 -18.67 -2.90
N GLN A 206 -9.66 -18.97 -4.17
CA GLN A 206 -10.41 -18.11 -5.07
C GLN A 206 -11.90 -18.12 -4.69
N LEU A 207 -12.55 -16.96 -4.82
CA LEU A 207 -14.00 -16.89 -4.74
C LEU A 207 -14.58 -17.40 -6.07
N TRP A 208 -15.69 -18.12 -6.10
CA TRP A 208 -16.29 -18.63 -7.34
C TRP A 208 -17.57 -17.84 -7.64
#